data_AF-S4PR79-F1
#
_entry.id   AF-S4PR79-F1
#
_cell.length_a   1.000
_cell.length_b   1.000
_cell.length_c   1.000
_cell.angle_alpha   90.00
_cell.angle_beta   90.00
_cell.angle_gamma   90.00
#
_symmetry.space_group_name_H-M   'P 1'
#
loop_
_entity.id
_entity.type
_entity.pdbx_description
1 polymer ?
#
loop_
_entity_poly.entity_id
_entity_poly.type
_entity_poly.pdbx_seq_one_letter_code
_entity_poly.pdbx_strand_id
1 'polypeptide(L)'
;GHSGYLKDLEIAEKVDDLDLVIGGHSNTFLVNKNSTEEIPEYPQGPYPTLVQQKSGRNVLVVQAYAYTKYLGKLHLIFNGRGEIVKYDGY
;
A
#
# COMPACT_ATOMS: atom_id res chain seq x y z
N GLY A 1 -8.20 4.46 -5.42
CA GLY A 1 -9.64 4.45 -5.13
C GLY A 1 -9.94 5.26 -3.90
N HIS A 2 -11.20 5.26 -3.45
CA HIS A 2 -11.65 5.98 -2.24
C HIS A 2 -12.78 5.18 -1.56
N SER A 3 -12.48 3.96 -1.13
CA SER A 3 -13.48 3.03 -0.59
C SER A 3 -13.09 2.43 0.77
N GLY A 4 -11.96 2.86 1.33
CA GLY A 4 -11.47 2.44 2.63
C GLY A 4 -10.56 1.22 2.54
N TYR A 5 -9.62 1.15 3.48
CA TYR A 5 -8.53 0.19 3.48
C TYR A 5 -8.99 -1.27 3.44
N LEU A 6 -10.06 -1.64 4.15
CA LEU A 6 -10.59 -3.01 4.09
C LEU A 6 -11.10 -3.37 2.68
N LYS A 7 -11.70 -2.42 1.96
CA LYS A 7 -12.13 -2.64 0.58
C LYS A 7 -10.92 -2.68 -0.35
N ASP A 8 -9.90 -1.87 -0.11
CA ASP A 8 -8.66 -1.89 -0.87
C ASP A 8 -7.95 -3.26 -0.76
N LEU A 9 -7.91 -3.85 0.44
CA LEU A 9 -7.39 -5.21 0.68
C LEU A 9 -8.22 -6.28 -0.06
N GLU A 10 -9.55 -6.17 -0.03
CA GLU A 10 -10.45 -7.09 -0.75
C GLU A 10 -10.23 -7.01 -2.27
N ILE A 11 -10.09 -5.80 -2.81
CA ILE A 11 -9.80 -5.59 -4.23
C ILE A 11 -8.45 -6.21 -4.60
N ALA A 12 -7.41 -5.96 -3.79
CA ALA A 12 -6.09 -6.52 -3.98
C ALA A 12 -6.08 -8.06 -3.97
N GLU A 13 -6.91 -8.69 -3.13
CA GLU A 13 -7.03 -10.14 -3.06
C GLU A 13 -7.79 -10.75 -4.25
N LYS A 14 -8.85 -10.09 -4.72
CA LYS A 14 -9.87 -10.71 -5.61
C LYS A 14 -9.79 -10.30 -7.07
N VAL A 15 -9.19 -9.16 -7.39
CA VAL A 15 -9.12 -8.67 -8.77
C VAL A 15 -7.82 -9.15 -9.39
N ASP A 16 -7.96 -10.05 -10.36
CA ASP A 16 -6.84 -10.55 -11.13
C ASP A 16 -6.12 -9.41 -11.87
N ASP A 17 -4.82 -9.61 -12.13
CA ASP A 17 -3.96 -8.68 -12.88
C ASP A 17 -3.70 -7.31 -12.24
N LEU A 18 -4.00 -7.12 -10.95
CA LEU A 18 -3.54 -5.97 -10.19
C LEU A 18 -2.12 -6.14 -9.65
N ASP A 19 -1.32 -5.08 -9.72
CA ASP A 19 0.00 -5.00 -9.07
C ASP A 19 -0.02 -4.06 -7.84
N LEU A 20 -0.89 -3.05 -7.86
CA LEU A 20 -0.92 -1.97 -6.86
C LEU A 20 -2.34 -1.40 -6.67
N VAL A 21 -2.72 -1.18 -5.42
CA VAL A 21 -3.89 -0.41 -5.00
C VAL A 21 -3.45 0.82 -4.22
N ILE A 22 -3.71 2.01 -4.79
CA ILE A 22 -3.54 3.30 -4.09
C ILE A 22 -4.91 3.73 -3.57
N GLY A 23 -5.10 3.70 -2.25
CA GLY A 23 -6.38 3.88 -1.58
C GLY A 23 -6.60 5.25 -0.95
N GLY A 24 -7.72 5.37 -0.22
CA GLY A 24 -8.12 6.53 0.57
C GLY A 24 -9.40 6.24 1.36
N HIS A 25 -10.12 7.30 1.80
CA HIS A 25 -11.39 7.26 2.56
C HIS A 25 -11.26 6.95 4.05
N SER A 26 -10.57 5.87 4.41
CA SER A 26 -10.46 5.42 5.81
C SER A 26 -9.40 6.15 6.63
N ASN A 27 -8.70 7.11 6.04
CA ASN A 27 -7.57 7.83 6.64
C ASN A 27 -6.55 6.86 7.26
N THR A 28 -6.27 5.74 6.58
CA THR A 28 -5.43 4.69 7.16
C THR A 28 -3.97 5.14 7.15
N PHE A 29 -3.34 5.11 8.32
CA PHE A 29 -1.92 5.38 8.46
C PHE A 29 -1.12 4.08 8.36
N LEU A 30 -0.37 3.95 7.28
CA LEU A 30 0.52 2.84 7.00
C LEU A 30 1.96 3.34 7.07
N VAL A 31 2.83 2.65 7.81
CA VAL A 31 4.22 3.07 8.01
C VAL A 31 5.10 1.89 8.42
N ASN A 32 6.37 1.90 8.02
CA ASN A 32 7.35 0.95 8.53
C ASN A 32 8.01 1.50 9.81
N LYS A 33 8.59 0.61 10.63
CA LYS A 33 9.31 1.04 11.83
C LYS A 33 10.44 2.01 11.45
N ASN A 34 10.58 3.09 12.22
CA ASN A 34 11.63 4.12 12.05
C ASN A 34 11.58 4.89 10.72
N SER A 35 10.44 4.93 10.03
CA SER A 35 10.29 5.71 8.79
C SER A 35 10.05 7.21 8.98
N THR A 36 9.81 7.66 10.22
CA THR A 36 9.64 9.08 10.55
C THR A 36 10.27 9.41 11.89
N GLU A 37 10.78 10.65 11.99
CA GLU A 37 11.28 11.24 13.24
C GLU A 37 10.16 11.96 14.02
N GLU A 38 8.98 12.12 13.43
CA GLU A 38 7.80 12.73 14.07
C GLU A 38 7.08 11.74 15.00
N ILE A 39 6.24 12.25 15.90
CA ILE A 39 5.31 11.41 16.68
C ILE A 39 4.26 10.88 15.70
N PRO A 40 4.25 9.56 15.41
CA PRO A 40 3.36 9.02 14.40
C PRO A 40 1.94 8.86 14.96
N GLU A 41 0.97 8.85 14.05
CA GLU A 41 -0.35 8.29 14.29
C GLU A 41 -0.24 6.81 14.61
N TYR A 42 -1.31 6.23 15.12
CA TYR A 42 -1.36 4.79 15.36
C TYR A 42 -1.20 4.01 14.04
N PRO A 43 -0.10 3.26 13.84
CA PRO A 43 0.10 2.50 12.61
C PRO A 43 -0.93 1.38 12.49
N GLN A 44 -1.61 1.31 11.35
CA GLN A 44 -2.60 0.28 11.05
C GLN A 44 -2.04 -0.84 10.17
N GLY A 45 -0.78 -0.73 9.75
CA GLY A 45 -0.08 -1.72 8.93
C GLY A 45 1.24 -1.18 8.38
N PRO A 46 2.03 -2.02 7.71
CA PRO A 46 3.25 -1.62 7.01
C PRO A 46 2.94 -0.78 5.77
N TYR A 47 3.91 0.00 5.29
CA TYR A 47 3.83 0.71 4.02
C TYR A 47 4.85 0.14 3.03
N PRO A 48 4.44 -0.46 1.90
CA PRO A 48 3.09 -0.88 1.57
C PRO A 48 2.64 -2.11 2.37
N THR A 49 1.34 -2.36 2.43
CA THR A 49 0.81 -3.66 2.83
C THR A 49 0.89 -4.63 1.66
N LEU A 50 1.39 -5.83 1.93
CA LEU A 50 1.48 -6.92 0.95
C LEU A 50 0.25 -7.81 1.06
N VAL A 51 -0.49 -7.96 -0.04
CA VAL A 51 -1.59 -8.93 -0.17
C VAL A 51 -1.18 -9.99 -1.19
N GLN A 52 -1.17 -11.26 -0.77
CA GLN A 52 -0.86 -12.37 -1.65
C GLN A 52 -2.15 -12.97 -2.20
N GLN A 53 -2.27 -13.04 -3.53
CA GLN A 53 -3.40 -13.66 -4.22
C GLN A 53 -3.24 -15.19 -4.28
N LYS A 54 -4.34 -15.90 -4.58
CA LYS A 54 -4.32 -17.35 -4.81
C LYS A 54 -3.44 -17.78 -5.98
N SER A 55 -3.24 -16.89 -6.95
CA SER A 55 -2.31 -17.08 -8.07
C SER A 55 -0.83 -17.09 -7.64
N GLY A 56 -0.53 -16.66 -6.42
CA GLY A 56 0.82 -16.45 -5.89
C GLY A 56 1.38 -15.05 -6.17
N ARG A 57 0.66 -14.21 -6.95
CA ARG A 57 1.05 -12.81 -7.18
C ARG A 57 0.86 -11.97 -5.93
N ASN A 58 1.71 -10.97 -5.81
CA ASN A 58 1.70 -10.02 -4.70
C ASN A 58 1.15 -8.68 -5.20
N VAL A 59 0.16 -8.17 -4.48
CA VAL A 59 -0.43 -6.84 -4.72
C VAL A 59 -0.08 -5.94 -3.56
N LEU A 60 0.47 -4.77 -3.88
CA LEU A 60 0.80 -3.76 -2.89
C LEU A 60 -0.42 -2.88 -2.61
N VAL A 61 -0.67 -2.54 -1.34
CA VAL A 61 -1.75 -1.63 -0.93
C VAL A 61 -1.16 -0.48 -0.14
N VAL A 62 -1.45 0.76 -0.54
CA VAL A 62 -0.98 1.98 0.12
C VAL A 62 -2.10 2.96 0.43
N GLN A 63 -1.98 3.64 1.56
CA GLN A 63 -2.69 4.87 1.91
C GLN A 63 -1.71 5.80 2.63
N ALA A 64 -1.96 7.11 2.56
CA ALA A 64 -1.10 8.15 3.13
C ALA A 64 -1.86 9.02 4.14
N TYR A 65 -2.57 8.38 5.08
CA TYR A 65 -3.36 9.05 6.10
C TYR A 65 -4.33 10.10 5.52
N ALA A 66 -4.33 11.32 6.06
CA ALA A 66 -5.30 12.37 5.78
C ALA A 66 -4.71 13.77 5.94
N TYR A 67 -5.53 14.77 5.56
CA TYR A 67 -5.27 16.20 5.77
C TYR A 67 -3.95 16.69 5.18
N THR A 68 -3.45 16.01 4.14
CA THR A 68 -2.14 16.31 3.51
C THR A 68 -0.96 16.33 4.47
N LYS A 69 -1.10 15.73 5.67
CA LYS A 69 -0.02 15.70 6.67
C LYS A 69 1.18 14.90 6.14
N TYR A 70 0.90 13.82 5.42
CA TYR A 70 1.92 13.01 4.78
C TYR A 70 1.72 13.00 3.26
N LEU A 71 2.84 12.89 2.55
CA LEU A 71 2.88 12.61 1.13
C LEU A 71 3.43 11.20 0.95
N GLY A 72 2.57 10.25 0.60
CA GLY A 72 3.01 8.87 0.39
C GLY A 72 3.98 8.78 -0.78
N LYS A 73 5.13 8.13 -0.57
CA LYS A 73 6.12 7.88 -1.62
C LYS A 73 6.36 6.38 -1.77
N LEU A 74 6.12 5.87 -2.96
CA LEU A 74 6.36 4.47 -3.31
C LEU A 74 7.22 4.40 -4.57
N HIS A 75 8.32 3.67 -4.48
CA HIS A 75 9.22 3.39 -5.60
C HIS A 75 9.10 1.90 -5.96
N LEU A 76 8.82 1.62 -7.23
CA LEU A 76 8.55 0.28 -7.74
C LEU A 76 9.49 -0.05 -8.90
N ILE A 77 10.03 -1.26 -8.89
CA ILE A 77 10.80 -1.81 -10.00
C ILE A 77 10.03 -3.00 -10.57
N PHE A 78 9.70 -2.90 -11.85
CA PHE A 78 9.06 -3.97 -12.61
C PHE A 78 10.08 -4.71 -13.47
N ASN A 79 9.88 -6.01 -13.67
CA ASN A 79 10.62 -6.77 -14.68
C ASN A 79 9.97 -6.67 -16.07
N GLY A 80 10.60 -7.26 -17.09
CA GLY A 80 10.08 -7.23 -18.47
C GLY A 80 8.76 -7.99 -18.70
N ARG A 81 8.22 -8.68 -17.69
CA ARG A 81 6.91 -9.33 -17.71
C ARG A 81 5.82 -8.51 -17.01
N GLY A 82 6.15 -7.34 -16.48
CA GLY A 82 5.21 -6.49 -15.74
C GLY A 82 5.04 -6.87 -14.27
N GLU A 83 5.88 -7.75 -13.71
CA GLU A 83 5.80 -8.13 -12.29
C GLU A 83 6.71 -7.24 -11.43
N ILE A 84 6.24 -6.84 -10.24
CA ILE A 84 7.04 -6.10 -9.25
C ILE A 84 8.13 -7.02 -8.68
N VAL A 85 9.39 -6.62 -8.83
CA VAL A 85 10.56 -7.34 -8.29
C VAL A 85 11.23 -6.64 -7.12
N LYS A 86 10.98 -5.34 -6.95
CA LYS A 86 11.45 -4.57 -5.79
C LYS A 86 10.50 -3.41 -5.53
N TYR A 87 10.30 -3.11 -4.26
CA TYR A 87 9.56 -1.94 -3.82
C TYR A 87 10.22 -1.35 -2.57
N ASP A 88 10.17 -0.03 -2.44
CA ASP A 88 10.54 0.72 -1.24
C ASP A 88 9.63 1.95 -1.10
N GLY A 89 9.40 2.39 0.13
CA GLY A 89 8.50 3.52 0.38
C GLY A 89 8.51 3.96 1.84
N TYR A 90 8.06 5.19 2.05
CA TYR A 90 7.95 5.85 3.35
C TYR A 90 6.88 6.95 3.31
#